data_AF-A0AAV4DK46-F1
#
_entry.id   AF-A0AAV4DK46-F1
#
_cell.length_a   1.000
_cell.length_b   1.000
_cell.length_c   1.000
_cell.angle_alpha   90.00
_cell.angle_beta   90.00
_cell.angle_gamma   90.00
#
_symmetry.space_group_name_H-M   'P 1'
#
loop_
_entity.id
_entity.type
_entity.pdbx_description
1 polymer ?
#
loop_
_entity_poly.entity_id
_entity_poly.type
_entity_poly.pdbx_seq_one_letter_code
_entity_poly.pdbx_strand_id
1 'polypeptide(L)'
;MDCSEVMKRITSHRGVKQLVIINKDGLPLKSIPEMEDLGESQARSLHELAGAARRMVRDVDPTDDLMFLRVCSKTDELLISPGKFA
;
A
#
# COMPACT_ATOMS: atom_id res chain seq x y z
N MET A 1 -9.73 -14.05 10.67
CA MET A 1 -10.24 -12.68 10.51
C MET A 1 -10.51 -12.49 9.04
N ASP A 2 -11.70 -12.08 8.65
CA ASP A 2 -12.02 -11.91 7.23
C ASP A 2 -11.32 -10.64 6.69
N CYS A 3 -10.83 -10.68 5.45
CA CYS A 3 -10.22 -9.54 4.78
C CYS A 3 -11.15 -8.32 4.81
N SER A 4 -12.46 -8.53 4.69
CA SER A 4 -13.47 -7.46 4.79
C SER A 4 -13.47 -6.77 6.16
N GLU A 5 -13.30 -7.52 7.24
CA GLU A 5 -13.23 -6.97 8.60
C GLU A 5 -11.97 -6.15 8.81
N VAL A 6 -10.83 -6.61 8.30
CA VAL A 6 -9.55 -5.87 8.37
C VAL A 6 -9.67 -4.54 7.62
N MET A 7 -10.23 -4.56 6.41
CA MET A 7 -10.44 -3.34 5.61
C MET A 7 -11.34 -2.34 6.36
N LYS A 8 -12.48 -2.80 6.90
CA LYS A 8 -13.39 -1.95 7.69
C LYS A 8 -12.69 -1.35 8.90
N ARG A 9 -11.88 -2.15 9.62
CA ARG A 9 -11.11 -1.66 10.77
C ARG A 9 -10.15 -0.55 10.36
N ILE A 10 -9.41 -0.72 9.26
CA ILE A 10 -8.47 0.30 8.77
C ILE A 10 -9.24 1.57 8.38
N THR A 11 -10.28 1.46 7.57
CA THR A 11 -11.05 2.63 7.10
C THR A 11 -11.82 3.33 8.23
N SER A 12 -12.10 2.64 9.33
CA SER A 12 -12.75 3.25 10.51
C SER A 12 -11.84 4.15 11.34
N HIS A 13 -10.52 4.07 11.15
CA HIS A 13 -9.59 4.92 11.88
C HIS A 13 -9.69 6.38 11.40
N ARG A 14 -9.84 7.30 12.35
CA ARG A 14 -9.86 8.74 12.07
C ARG A 14 -8.54 9.16 11.41
N GLY A 15 -8.64 9.78 10.23
CA GLY A 15 -7.50 10.26 9.45
C GLY A 15 -7.17 9.40 8.24
N VAL A 16 -7.71 8.19 8.13
CA VAL A 16 -7.62 7.41 6.90
C VAL A 16 -8.53 8.05 5.85
N LYS A 17 -7.91 8.63 4.81
CA LYS A 17 -8.61 9.23 3.67
C LYS A 17 -9.09 8.16 2.69
N GLN A 18 -8.20 7.22 2.36
CA GLN A 18 -8.43 6.20 1.35
C GLN A 18 -7.68 4.91 1.70
N LEU A 19 -8.27 3.77 1.36
CA LEU A 19 -7.60 2.47 1.31
C LEU A 19 -7.63 1.94 -0.12
N VAL A 20 -6.48 1.54 -0.66
CA VAL A 20 -6.35 1.05 -2.03
C VAL A 20 -5.64 -0.29 -2.04
N ILE A 21 -6.18 -1.25 -2.78
CA ILE A 21 -5.56 -2.55 -3.05
C ILE A 21 -5.02 -2.51 -4.47
N ILE A 22 -3.72 -2.75 -4.62
CA ILE A 22 -3.02 -2.73 -5.92
C ILE A 22 -2.55 -4.15 -6.23
N ASN A 23 -2.73 -4.60 -7.47
CA ASN A 23 -2.25 -5.90 -7.91
C ASN A 23 -0.73 -5.91 -8.17
N LYS A 24 -0.21 -7.07 -8.57
CA LYS A 24 1.21 -7.24 -8.93
C LYS A 24 1.66 -6.47 -10.18
N ASP A 25 0.72 -5.99 -10.98
CA ASP A 25 0.97 -5.26 -12.23
C ASP A 25 0.90 -3.73 -12.02
N GLY A 26 0.68 -3.28 -10.77
CA GLY A 26 0.58 -1.87 -10.42
C GLY A 26 -0.79 -1.24 -10.71
N LEU A 27 -1.83 -2.06 -10.92
CA LEU A 27 -3.19 -1.59 -11.19
C LEU A 27 -4.06 -1.65 -9.93
N PRO A 28 -4.88 -0.61 -9.66
CA PRO A 28 -5.81 -0.61 -8.53
C PRO A 28 -6.92 -1.67 -8.77
N LEU A 29 -7.12 -2.55 -7.79
CA LEU A 29 -8.19 -3.55 -7.77
C LEU A 29 -9.42 -3.08 -6.99
N LYS A 30 -9.20 -2.31 -5.94
CA LYS A 30 -10.26 -1.82 -5.05
C LYS A 30 -9.82 -0.54 -4.35
N SER A 31 -10.72 0.42 -4.29
CA SER A 31 -10.56 1.65 -3.51
C SER A 31 -11.71 1.78 -2.52
N ILE A 32 -11.42 2.32 -1.34
CA ILE A 32 -12.42 2.66 -0.32
C ILE A 32 -12.12 4.07 0.17
N PRO A 33 -13.07 5.03 0.05
CA PRO A 33 -14.41 4.88 -0.55
C PRO A 33 -14.37 4.62 -2.06
N GLU A 34 -15.36 3.91 -2.60
CA GLU A 34 -15.40 3.47 -4.02
C GLU A 34 -15.51 4.61 -5.04
N MET A 35 -15.88 5.82 -4.58
CA MET A 35 -15.99 7.01 -5.43
C MET A 35 -14.66 7.75 -5.61
N GLU A 36 -13.63 7.40 -4.83
CA GLU A 36 -12.28 7.96 -4.94
C GLU A 36 -11.31 6.87 -5.37
N ASP A 37 -11.01 6.84 -6.67
CA ASP A 37 -9.98 5.96 -7.20
C ASP A 37 -8.62 6.63 -7.22
N LEU A 38 -7.62 5.88 -6.79
CA LEU A 38 -6.22 6.22 -7.02
C LEU A 38 -5.94 6.06 -8.52
N GLY A 39 -5.50 7.12 -9.18
CA GLY A 39 -5.20 7.07 -10.61
C GLY A 39 -4.17 5.98 -10.94
N GLU A 40 -4.33 5.30 -12.08
CA GLU A 40 -3.47 4.17 -12.50
C GLU A 40 -1.98 4.52 -12.48
N SER A 41 -1.63 5.74 -12.91
CA SER A 41 -0.24 6.23 -12.90
C SER A 41 0.35 6.33 -11.49
N GLN A 42 -0.47 6.73 -10.52
CA GLN A 42 -0.07 6.83 -9.13
C GLN A 42 0.06 5.44 -8.49
N ALA A 43 -0.90 4.55 -8.74
CA ALA A 43 -0.84 3.16 -8.30
C ALA A 43 0.44 2.47 -8.80
N ARG A 44 0.78 2.66 -10.08
CA ARG A 44 2.01 2.13 -10.69
C ARG A 44 3.27 2.70 -10.04
N SER A 45 3.31 4.01 -9.82
CA SER A 45 4.46 4.67 -9.17
C SER A 45 4.70 4.15 -7.75
N LEU A 46 3.63 3.94 -6.97
CA LEU A 46 3.72 3.37 -5.62
C LEU A 46 4.17 1.90 -5.64
N HIS A 47 3.68 1.13 -6.61
CA HIS A 47 4.12 -0.26 -6.81
C HIS A 47 5.61 -0.35 -7.12
N GLU A 48 6.10 0.47 -8.07
CA GLU A 48 7.51 0.53 -8.44
C GLU A 48 8.38 1.02 -7.26
N LEU A 49 7.92 2.02 -6.51
CA LEU A 49 8.60 2.51 -5.31
C LEU A 49 8.75 1.44 -4.23
N ALA A 50 7.66 0.71 -3.92
CA ALA A 50 7.70 -0.37 -2.95
C ALA A 50 8.62 -1.52 -3.41
N GLY A 51 8.63 -1.82 -4.70
CA GLY A 51 9.55 -2.78 -5.31
C GLY A 51 11.01 -2.36 -5.18
N ALA A 52 11.33 -1.09 -5.42
CA ALA A 52 12.67 -0.55 -5.23
C ALA A 52 13.11 -0.58 -3.76
N ALA A 53 12.25 -0.14 -2.85
CA ALA A 53 12.52 -0.18 -1.41
C ALA A 53 12.80 -1.62 -0.92
N ARG A 54 12.02 -2.59 -1.39
CA ARG A 54 12.24 -4.01 -1.07
C ARG A 54 13.58 -4.53 -1.56
N ARG A 55 14.02 -4.12 -2.77
CA ARG A 55 15.35 -4.48 -3.29
C ARG A 55 16.46 -3.89 -2.42
N MET A 56 16.34 -2.63 -2.03
CA MET A 56 17.32 -1.97 -1.16
C MET A 56 17.46 -2.66 0.21
N VAL A 57 16.35 -3.09 0.82
CA VAL A 57 16.39 -3.86 2.07
C VAL A 57 17.18 -5.16 1.87
N ARG A 58 16.89 -5.88 0.79
CA ARG A 58 17.56 -7.16 0.45
C ARG A 58 19.02 -7.01 0.03
N ASP A 59 19.40 -5.86 -0.51
CA ASP A 59 20.79 -5.53 -0.83
C ASP A 59 21.62 -5.30 0.46
N VAL A 60 20.99 -4.83 1.55
CA VAL A 60 21.61 -4.66 2.87
C VAL A 60 21.68 -5.98 3.63
N ASP A 61 20.57 -6.72 3.68
CA ASP A 61 20.49 -8.05 4.26
C ASP A 61 19.59 -8.96 3.39
N PRO A 62 20.13 -9.98 2.72
CA PRO A 62 19.35 -10.84 1.83
C PRO A 62 18.34 -11.73 2.56
N THR A 63 18.44 -11.83 3.90
CA THR A 63 17.50 -12.61 4.73
C THR A 63 16.32 -11.79 5.23
N ASP A 64 16.36 -10.46 5.10
CA ASP A 64 15.28 -9.56 5.49
C ASP A 64 14.30 -9.29 4.33
N ASP A 65 13.06 -8.91 4.67
CA ASP A 65 12.05 -8.50 3.68
C ASP A 65 11.26 -7.28 4.13
N LEU A 66 10.88 -6.45 3.17
CA LEU A 66 10.13 -5.22 3.44
C LEU A 66 8.70 -5.56 3.89
N MET A 67 8.39 -5.31 5.16
CA MET A 67 7.05 -5.55 5.73
C MET A 67 6.10 -4.37 5.51
N PHE A 68 6.58 -3.16 5.82
CA PHE A 68 5.82 -1.92 5.70
C PHE A 68 6.73 -0.78 5.25
N LEU A 69 6.23 0.03 4.33
CA LEU A 69 6.83 1.26 3.86
C LEU A 69 5.91 2.43 4.22
N ARG A 70 6.44 3.39 4.96
CA ARG A 70 5.73 4.61 5.35
C ARG A 70 6.34 5.80 4.63
N VAL A 71 5.55 6.47 3.82
CA VAL A 71 5.96 7.66 3.06
C VAL A 71 5.15 8.84 3.56
N CYS A 72 5.84 9.84 4.11
CA CYS A 72 5.20 11.07 4.59
C CYS A 72 5.51 12.21 3.63
N SER A 73 4.47 12.86 3.12
CA SER A 73 4.56 14.15 2.46
C SER A 73 4.17 15.27 3.43
N LYS A 74 4.15 16.53 2.97
CA LYS A 74 3.65 17.64 3.78
C LYS A 74 2.14 17.57 4.02
N THR A 75 1.40 16.87 3.16
CA THR A 75 -0.07 16.86 3.13
C THR A 75 -0.66 15.52 3.50
N ASP A 76 0.07 14.43 3.27
CA ASP A 76 -0.44 13.06 3.29
C ASP A 76 0.60 12.08 3.85
N GLU A 77 0.10 11.00 4.43
CA GLU A 77 0.89 9.85 4.85
C GLU A 77 0.39 8.61 4.11
N LEU A 78 1.31 7.87 3.50
CA LEU A 78 1.04 6.65 2.76
C LEU A 78 1.66 5.47 3.53
N LEU A 79 0.82 4.51 3.88
CA LEU A 79 1.22 3.24 4.48
C LEU A 79 1.08 2.15 3.43
N ILE A 80 2.21 1.60 2.99
CA ILE A 80 2.29 0.62 1.91
C ILE A 80 2.79 -0.70 2.50
N SER A 81 2.07 -1.78 2.30
CA SER A 81 2.53 -3.12 2.67
C SER A 81 2.75 -3.94 1.39
N PRO A 82 4.01 -4.19 0.99
CA PRO A 82 4.31 -4.98 -0.20
C PRO A 82 4.28 -6.47 0.16
N GLY A 83 3.17 -7.16 -0.14
CA GLY A 83 3.09 -8.60 0.15
C GLY A 83 1.68 -9.16 0.08
N LYS A 84 1.55 -10.43 0.46
CA LYS A 84 0.25 -11.07 0.61
C LYS A 84 -0.38 -10.59 1.92
N PHE A 85 -1.62 -10.14 1.87
CA PHE A 85 -2.47 -10.09 3.06
C PHE A 85 -2.67 -11.55 3.53
N ALA A 86 -2.04 -11.90 4.64
CA ALA A 86 -2.24 -13.20 5.30
C ALA A 86 -3.49 -13.17 6.18
#